data_AF-A0A7L3HI10-F1
#
_entry.id   AF-A0A7L3HI10-F1
#
_cell.length_a   1.000
_cell.length_b   1.000
_cell.length_c   1.000
_cell.angle_alpha   90.00
_cell.angle_beta   90.00
_cell.angle_gamma   90.00
#
_symmetry.space_group_name_H-M   'P 1'
#
loop_
_entity.id
_entity.type
_entity.pdbx_description
1 polymer ?
#
loop_
_entity_poly.entity_id
_entity_poly.type
_entity_poly.pdbx_seq_one_letter_code
_entity_poly.pdbx_strand_id
1 'polypeptide(L)'
;GEVAAGAVRCPPGQCCVGIWNRSHALVQGCWGGRGDACPSATCIPSPAGHPGSSVLLCLCHGHLCNGNATATATATATATGTAGGLG
;
A
#
# COMPACT_ATOMS: atom_id res chain seq x y z
N GLY A 1 1.58 20.39 15.43
CA GLY A 1 1.30 19.03 14.95
C GLY A 1 2.58 18.25 15.06
N GLU A 2 2.64 17.33 16.00
CA GLU A 2 3.85 16.55 16.28
C GLU A 2 4.05 15.51 15.17
N VAL A 3 5.20 15.60 14.50
CA VAL A 3 5.64 14.58 13.55
C VAL A 3 6.22 13.45 14.40
N ALA A 4 5.57 12.29 14.39
CA ALA A 4 6.10 11.09 15.05
C ALA A 4 7.58 10.89 14.63
N ALA A 5 8.47 10.58 15.57
CA ALA A 5 9.88 10.41 15.28
C ALA A 5 10.07 9.40 14.12
N GLY A 6 10.70 9.84 13.02
CA GLY A 6 10.89 9.04 11.80
C GLY A 6 9.84 9.21 10.71
N ALA A 7 8.81 10.04 10.88
CA ALA A 7 7.83 10.32 9.85
C ALA A 7 8.31 11.39 8.85
N VAL A 8 7.98 11.19 7.57
CA VAL A 8 8.30 12.11 6.46
C VAL A 8 7.02 12.73 5.91
N ARG A 9 7.08 14.00 5.49
CA ARG A 9 5.98 14.66 4.77
C ARG A 9 6.12 14.40 3.28
N CYS A 10 5.14 13.71 2.70
CA CYS A 10 5.11 13.48 1.27
C CYS A 10 4.70 14.74 0.50
N PRO A 11 5.31 14.98 -0.67
CA PRO A 11 4.87 16.06 -1.56
C PRO A 11 3.38 15.90 -1.94
N PRO A 12 2.69 17.00 -2.27
CA PRO A 12 1.28 16.95 -2.66
C PRO A 12 1.11 16.06 -3.90
N GLY A 13 0.08 15.21 -3.88
CA GLY A 13 -0.24 14.26 -4.96
C GLY A 13 0.58 12.97 -4.95
N GLN A 14 1.48 12.77 -3.98
CA GLN A 14 2.16 11.51 -3.73
C GLN A 14 1.46 10.68 -2.65
N CYS A 15 1.69 9.38 -2.69
CA CYS A 15 1.14 8.44 -1.72
C CYS A 15 2.18 8.04 -0.67
N CYS A 16 1.73 7.31 0.34
CA CYS A 16 2.61 6.58 1.22
C CYS A 16 2.86 5.17 0.66
N VAL A 17 4.08 4.66 0.87
CA VAL A 17 4.46 3.27 0.58
C VAL A 17 4.90 2.58 1.85
N GLY A 18 4.49 1.32 2.01
CA GLY A 18 5.01 0.41 3.02
C GLY A 18 5.50 -0.87 2.38
N ILE A 19 6.77 -1.20 2.61
CA ILE A 19 7.38 -2.48 2.23
C ILE A 19 7.69 -3.24 3.51
N TRP A 20 7.22 -4.48 3.57
CA TRP A 20 7.29 -5.32 4.76
C TRP A 20 7.87 -6.68 4.40
N ASN A 21 8.57 -7.30 5.34
CA ASN A 21 8.87 -8.73 5.30
C ASN A 21 8.17 -9.38 6.49
N ARG A 22 7.06 -10.07 6.20
CA ARG A 22 6.11 -10.55 7.22
C ARG A 22 5.63 -9.39 8.11
N SER A 23 6.10 -9.32 9.35
CA SER A 23 5.73 -8.29 10.34
C SER A 23 6.77 -7.17 10.50
N HIS A 24 7.88 -7.23 9.76
CA HIS A 24 8.96 -6.25 9.87
C HIS A 24 8.87 -5.22 8.74
N ALA A 25 8.78 -3.94 9.10
CA ALA A 25 8.86 -2.85 8.15
C ALA A 25 10.30 -2.77 7.60
N LEU A 26 10.44 -2.86 6.27
CA LEU A 26 11.70 -2.67 5.58
C LEU A 26 11.85 -1.22 5.10
N VAL A 27 10.79 -0.69 4.49
CA VAL A 27 10.79 0.67 3.93
C VAL A 27 9.42 1.30 4.18
N GLN A 28 9.42 2.52 4.70
CA GLN A 28 8.24 3.36 4.83
C GLN A 28 8.59 4.75 4.33
N GLY A 29 7.71 5.35 3.54
CA GLY A 29 7.96 6.69 3.01
C GLY A 29 6.97 7.09 1.95
N CYS A 30 7.44 7.92 1.02
CA CYS A 30 6.63 8.50 -0.04
C CYS A 30 6.84 7.78 -1.36
N TRP A 31 5.75 7.61 -2.10
CA TRP A 31 5.74 7.00 -3.42
C TRP A 31 5.39 8.02 -4.48
N GLY A 32 6.25 8.12 -5.50
CA GLY A 32 6.12 9.06 -6.60
C GLY A 32 5.02 8.73 -7.62
N GLY A 33 4.24 7.67 -7.43
CA GLY A 33 3.03 7.44 -8.23
C GLY A 33 2.01 8.55 -7.98
N ARG A 34 1.40 9.08 -9.05
CA ARG A 34 0.29 10.04 -8.93
C ARG A 34 -0.83 9.44 -8.07
N GLY A 35 -1.52 10.27 -7.29
CA GLY A 35 -2.53 9.87 -6.30
C GLY A 35 -3.61 8.89 -6.77
N ASP A 36 -3.91 8.82 -8.07
CA ASP A 36 -4.82 7.82 -8.66
C ASP A 36 -4.32 6.37 -8.50
N ALA A 37 -3.03 6.19 -8.24
CA ALA A 37 -2.40 4.88 -8.02
C ALA A 37 -2.68 4.30 -6.63
N CYS A 38 -3.31 5.05 -5.71
CA CYS A 38 -3.43 4.69 -4.30
C CYS A 38 -4.85 4.88 -3.77
N PRO A 39 -5.80 4.03 -4.21
CA PRO A 39 -7.21 4.18 -3.84
C PRO A 39 -7.50 3.88 -2.37
N SER A 40 -6.58 3.23 -1.65
CA SER A 40 -6.81 2.76 -0.28
C SER A 40 -6.40 3.78 0.77
N ALA A 41 -7.28 4.03 1.74
CA ALA A 41 -6.98 4.86 2.92
C ALA A 41 -6.06 4.15 3.93
N THR A 42 -5.90 2.83 3.80
CA THR A 42 -5.10 1.97 4.68
C THR A 42 -4.09 1.15 3.88
N CYS A 43 -2.97 0.83 4.52
CA CYS A 43 -1.95 -0.05 3.94
C CYS A 43 -2.42 -1.51 3.98
N ILE A 44 -2.87 -2.02 2.83
CA ILE A 44 -3.19 -3.43 2.61
C ILE A 44 -2.01 -4.08 1.86
N PRO A 45 -1.17 -4.89 2.52
CA PRO A 45 0.01 -5.47 1.89
C PRO A 45 -0.36 -6.60 0.93
N SER A 46 0.20 -6.57 -0.28
CA SER A 46 0.15 -7.66 -1.25
C SER A 46 1.57 -8.16 -1.57
N PRO A 47 1.76 -9.43 -1.94
CA PRO A 47 3.07 -9.95 -2.31
C PRO A 47 3.68 -9.13 -3.45
N ALA A 48 4.90 -8.64 -3.26
CA ALA A 48 5.62 -7.92 -4.30
C ALA A 48 6.10 -8.91 -5.38
N GLY A 49 5.53 -8.81 -6.58
CA GLY A 49 5.94 -9.61 -7.73
C GLY A 49 5.34 -11.01 -7.76
N HIS A 50 6.19 -12.04 -7.66
CA HIS A 50 5.79 -13.43 -7.86
C HIS A 50 4.99 -14.00 -6.67
N PRO A 51 4.05 -14.92 -6.93
CA PRO A 51 3.37 -15.66 -5.87
C PRO A 51 4.41 -16.41 -5.01
N GLY A 52 4.39 -16.17 -3.70
CA GLY A 52 5.35 -16.75 -2.74
C GLY A 52 6.43 -15.77 -2.25
N SER A 53 6.48 -14.54 -2.76
CA SER A 53 7.33 -13.49 -2.19
C SER A 53 7.02 -13.27 -0.69
N SER A 54 8.06 -13.32 0.15
CA SER A 54 7.95 -12.95 1.57
C SER A 54 7.90 -11.43 1.77
N VAL A 55 8.22 -10.68 0.72
CA VAL A 55 8.14 -9.22 0.69
C VAL A 55 6.73 -8.81 0.30
N LEU A 56 6.12 -7.98 1.12
CA LEU A 56 4.80 -7.41 0.95
C LEU A 56 4.93 -5.91 0.66
N LEU A 57 4.11 -5.40 -0.24
CA LEU A 57 4.05 -4.00 -0.65
C LEU A 57 2.63 -3.48 -0.48
N CYS A 58 2.49 -2.25 0.01
CA CYS A 58 1.23 -1.52 -0.01
C CYS A 58 1.45 -0.08 -0.47
N LEU A 59 0.42 0.49 -1.08
CA LEU A 59 0.30 1.92 -1.37
C LEU A 59 -0.99 2.42 -0.74
N CYS A 60 -0.92 3.54 -0.02
CA CYS A 60 -2.09 4.13 0.63
C CYS A 60 -2.02 5.66 0.62
N HIS A 61 -3.18 6.29 0.79
CA HIS A 61 -3.30 7.73 1.01
C HIS A 61 -3.78 8.01 2.43
N GLY A 62 -3.35 9.13 3.00
CA GLY A 62 -3.70 9.53 4.37
C GLY A 62 -2.49 9.67 5.27
N HIS A 63 -2.67 10.38 6.39
CA HIS A 63 -1.58 10.68 7.30
C HIS A 63 -1.12 9.42 8.02
N LEU A 64 0.15 9.03 7.84
CA LEU A 64 0.78 7.85 8.46
C LEU A 64 0.05 6.52 8.14
N CYS A 65 -0.65 6.43 7.00
CA CYS A 65 -1.43 5.23 6.65
C CYS A 65 -0.58 3.97 6.47
N ASN A 66 0.72 4.13 6.17
CA ASN A 66 1.70 3.06 6.04
C ASN A 66 2.41 2.74 7.37
N GLY A 67 2.03 3.36 8.49
CA GLY A 67 2.63 3.13 9.81
C GLY A 67 2.34 1.73 10.37
N ASN A 68 1.21 1.15 9.98
CA ASN A 68 0.85 -0.23 10.30
C ASN A 68 0.24 -0.92 9.07
N ALA A 69 0.49 -2.22 8.93
CA ALA A 69 -0.06 -3.05 7.87
C ALA A 69 -1.31 -3.78 8.38
N THR A 70 -2.43 -3.61 7.68
CA THR A 70 -3.60 -4.46 7.95
C THR A 70 -3.36 -5.80 7.27
N ALA A 71 -3.17 -6.85 8.05
CA ALA A 71 -3.10 -8.20 7.49
C ALA A 71 -4.45 -8.54 6.87
N THR A 72 -4.56 -8.43 5.55
CA THR A 72 -5.67 -9.05 4.84
C THR A 72 -5.38 -10.53 4.84
N ALA A 73 -6.00 -11.27 5.78
CA ALA A 73 -6.20 -12.70 5.62
C ALA A 73 -6.70 -12.88 4.19
N THR A 74 -5.93 -13.59 3.37
CA THR A 74 -6.14 -13.72 1.93
C THR A 74 -7.60 -14.03 1.67
N ALA A 75 -8.40 -13.00 1.37
CA ALA A 75 -9.67 -13.20 0.72
C ALA A 75 -9.24 -13.73 -0.63
N THR A 76 -9.44 -15.03 -0.83
CA THR A 76 -9.41 -15.73 -2.08
C THR A 76 -9.85 -14.75 -3.17
N ALA A 77 -8.89 -14.30 -3.98
CA ALA A 77 -9.19 -13.58 -5.19
C ALA A 77 -9.89 -14.58 -6.10
N THR A 78 -11.21 -14.71 -5.94
CA THR A 78 -12.06 -15.21 -6.99
C THR A 78 -11.97 -14.18 -8.09
N ALA A 79 -11.04 -14.39 -9.00
CA ALA A 79 -10.99 -13.70 -10.27
C ALA A 79 -12.27 -14.04 -11.03
N THR A 80 -13.33 -13.26 -10.83
CA THR A 80 -14.42 -13.18 -11.79
C THR A 80 -14.12 -11.99 -12.68
N GLY A 81 -13.32 -12.24 -13.72
CA GLY A 81 -13.28 -11.33 -14.84
C GLY A 81 -14.64 -11.32 -15.53
N THR A 82 -15.15 -10.13 -15.81
CA THR A 82 -15.90 -9.89 -17.04
C THR A 82 -15.60 -8.48 -17.51
N ALA A 83 -14.89 -8.42 -18.63
CA ALA A 83 -14.77 -7.26 -19.48
C ALA A 83 -16.13 -6.84 -20.05
N GLY A 84 -16.27 -5.56 -20.40
CA GLY A 84 -17.25 -5.10 -21.38
C GLY A 84 -18.18 -3.99 -20.90
N GLY A 85 -17.96 -2.78 -21.39
CA GLY A 85 -18.87 -1.64 -21.24
C GLY A 85 -18.58 -0.57 -22.30
N LEU A 86 -18.76 -0.92 -23.58
CA LEU A 86 -19.06 0.04 -24.64
C LEU A 86 -20.56 -0.11 -24.93
N GLY A 87 -21.31 0.98 -24.80
CA GLY A 87 -22.76 1.03 -25.05
C GLY A 87 -23.39 2.22 -24.34
#